data_AF-W8YDU1-F1
#
_entry.id   AF-W8YDU1-F1
#
_cell.length_a   1.000
_cell.length_b   1.000
_cell.length_c   1.000
_cell.angle_alpha   90.00
_cell.angle_beta   90.00
_cell.angle_gamma   90.00
#
_symmetry.space_group_name_H-M   'P 1'
#
loop_
_entity.id
_entity.type
_entity.pdbx_description
1 polymer ?
#
loop_
_entity_poly.entity_id
_entity_poly.type
_entity_poly.pdbx_seq_one_letter_code
_entity_poly.pdbx_strand_id
1 'polypeptide(L)'
;MAGKIKGITIEIGGNTEPLQNALKDVNKRSNDLTKELKDVERLLKFNPGNVEALAQKQQLLTQAIENTTQKLDKLKAAEQQVQAQFQNGKISEEQYRAFRREIEFTEGSLNGLKNKLGNMKAEQDSVASSTRQLETLFRATGKSVDDFAGALGNRLVNAIKSGTATSRQLDQAIGLIGREALGAEADIEKLQRALRSVDDGNSIQQVRNDLRDLSREAERAGKSFKELDIGLENMLGGAMAAGGISGVIEKALDTSKLKTKIDVTFEVPASSKKSVEQAVRGIEAYGVDVEEALEGTRRQWALNKTVSDTANTSIVKGAAAITTAYAGIDFTELIQESNEIGNELGITNESALVLTNSLLKMGFPPEQLDIIAEYGGQLTRAGYTAEEVQAIMAAGVDTGTWNIDNLLDGLKEGRIKAAEFGQGVDKSMKEALEGTKISADQLEKWGQSVAKGGKEGSTAMTSIAKALNEVENETKRNEIGVKLFGR
;
A
#
# COMPACT_ATOMS: atom_id res chain seq x y z
N MET A 1 -26.56 30.54 25.07
CA MET A 1 -26.59 30.09 23.66
C MET A 1 -25.42 30.73 22.93
N ALA A 2 -24.26 30.07 22.93
CA ALA A 2 -23.07 30.52 22.20
C ALA A 2 -22.95 29.68 20.93
N GLY A 3 -23.32 30.26 19.80
CA GLY A 3 -23.28 29.59 18.52
C GLY A 3 -22.78 30.55 17.45
N LYS A 4 -21.53 30.38 17.03
CA LYS A 4 -21.05 30.63 15.66
C LYS A 4 -19.59 30.19 15.54
N ILE A 5 -19.39 28.95 15.11
CA ILE A 5 -18.22 28.58 14.32
C ILE A 5 -18.55 29.00 12.88
N LYS A 6 -18.37 30.28 12.57
CA LYS A 6 -18.39 30.84 11.22
C LYS A 6 -17.39 31.99 11.21
N GLY A 7 -16.31 31.83 10.44
CA GLY A 7 -15.35 32.88 10.03
C GLY A 7 -15.07 33.92 11.10
N ILE A 8 -13.96 33.74 11.82
CA ILE A 8 -13.51 34.60 12.91
C ILE A 8 -13.66 36.07 12.51
N THR A 9 -14.70 36.72 13.04
CA THR A 9 -14.82 38.18 13.01
C THR A 9 -13.96 38.64 14.16
N ILE A 10 -12.74 39.07 13.88
CA ILE A 10 -11.90 39.66 14.92
C ILE A 10 -12.43 41.08 15.18
N GLU A 11 -13.28 41.21 16.19
CA GLU A 11 -13.55 42.52 16.81
C GLU A 11 -12.31 42.90 17.63
N ILE A 12 -11.32 43.51 16.96
CA ILE A 12 -10.15 44.04 17.64
C ILE A 12 -10.56 45.39 18.26
N GLY A 13 -10.97 45.37 19.53
CA GLY A 13 -11.30 46.58 20.29
C GLY A 13 -10.08 47.49 20.55
N GLY A 14 -9.87 48.48 19.70
CA GLY A 14 -8.74 49.42 19.68
C GLY A 14 -8.49 49.85 18.22
N ASN A 15 -7.85 51.00 17.96
CA ASN A 15 -7.73 51.66 16.63
C ASN A 15 -7.16 50.77 15.50
N THR A 16 -7.95 49.81 15.06
CA THR A 16 -7.69 48.76 14.06
C THR A 16 -8.70 48.83 12.91
N GLU A 17 -9.56 49.84 12.92
CA GLU A 17 -10.46 50.20 11.83
C GLU A 17 -9.75 50.22 10.47
N PRO A 18 -8.49 50.70 10.32
CA PRO A 18 -7.81 50.65 9.03
C PRO A 18 -7.59 49.23 8.50
N LEU A 19 -7.21 48.29 9.38
CA LEU A 19 -6.99 46.89 9.00
C LEU A 19 -8.32 46.18 8.74
N GLN A 20 -9.33 46.40 9.59
CA GLN A 20 -10.67 45.85 9.37
C GLN A 20 -11.27 46.34 8.05
N ASN A 21 -11.10 47.62 7.72
CA ASN A 21 -11.51 48.18 6.44
C ASN A 21 -10.71 47.57 5.27
N ALA A 22 -9.39 47.41 5.41
CA ALA A 22 -8.55 46.78 4.38
C ALA A 22 -8.93 45.32 4.11
N LEU A 23 -9.43 44.60 5.12
CA LEU A 23 -9.83 43.19 5.03
C LEU A 23 -11.31 42.98 4.68
N LYS A 24 -12.14 44.04 4.72
CA LYS A 24 -13.60 43.94 4.55
C LYS A 24 -14.00 43.27 3.24
N ASP A 25 -13.43 43.72 2.13
CA ASP A 25 -13.80 43.22 0.79
C ASP A 25 -13.32 41.79 0.57
N VAL A 26 -12.09 41.46 0.99
CA VAL A 26 -11.56 40.10 0.86
C VAL A 26 -12.30 39.10 1.75
N ASN A 27 -12.77 39.53 2.93
CA ASN A 27 -13.61 38.71 3.81
C ASN A 27 -15.01 38.51 3.22
N LYS A 28 -15.62 39.55 2.64
CA LYS A 28 -16.91 39.45 1.96
C LYS A 28 -16.82 38.47 0.79
N ARG A 29 -15.82 38.65 -0.09
CA ARG A 29 -15.59 37.76 -1.24
C ARG A 29 -15.29 36.33 -0.82
N SER A 30 -14.52 36.12 0.25
CA SER A 30 -14.26 34.78 0.82
C SER A 30 -15.56 34.06 1.23
N ASN A 31 -16.48 34.77 1.88
CA ASN A 31 -17.76 34.21 2.30
C ASN A 31 -18.64 33.83 1.10
N ASP A 32 -18.66 34.65 0.06
CA ASP A 32 -19.45 34.40 -1.15
C ASP A 32 -18.88 33.20 -1.93
N LEU A 33 -17.56 33.16 -2.15
CA LEU A 33 -16.88 32.02 -2.76
C LEU A 33 -17.10 30.72 -1.99
N THR A 34 -17.11 30.77 -0.66
CA THR A 34 -17.37 29.59 0.18
C THR A 34 -18.79 29.06 0.03
N LYS A 35 -19.78 29.94 -0.15
CA LYS A 35 -21.17 29.52 -0.40
C LYS A 35 -21.29 28.87 -1.77
N GLU A 36 -20.77 29.52 -2.80
CA GLU A 36 -20.80 28.99 -4.17
C GLU A 36 -20.09 27.63 -4.26
N LEU A 37 -18.91 27.49 -3.63
CA LEU A 37 -18.21 26.20 -3.57
C LEU A 37 -19.05 25.11 -2.90
N LYS A 38 -19.78 25.43 -1.83
CA LYS A 38 -20.65 24.45 -1.15
C LYS A 38 -21.84 24.02 -2.02
N ASP A 39 -22.42 24.96 -2.76
CA ASP A 39 -23.55 24.67 -3.64
C ASP A 39 -23.08 23.79 -4.82
N VAL A 40 -21.92 24.10 -5.40
CA VAL A 40 -21.29 23.28 -6.44
C VAL A 40 -20.89 21.90 -5.91
N GLU A 41 -20.30 21.81 -4.72
CA GLU A 41 -19.97 20.51 -4.09
C GLU A 41 -21.23 19.69 -3.80
N ARG A 42 -22.33 20.32 -3.40
CA ARG A 42 -23.61 19.64 -3.21
C ARG A 42 -24.15 19.12 -4.55
N LEU A 43 -24.11 19.93 -5.61
CA LEU A 43 -24.50 19.50 -6.95
C LEU A 43 -23.68 18.29 -7.41
N LEU A 44 -22.35 18.33 -7.24
CA LEU A 44 -21.45 17.23 -7.59
C LEU A 44 -21.64 15.97 -6.74
N LYS A 45 -22.19 16.08 -5.51
CA LYS A 45 -22.57 14.88 -4.74
C LYS A 45 -23.76 14.15 -5.35
N PHE A 46 -24.71 14.89 -5.93
CA PHE A 46 -25.89 14.31 -6.59
C PHE A 46 -25.60 13.91 -8.03
N ASN A 47 -24.80 14.70 -8.74
CA ASN A 47 -24.39 14.45 -10.11
C ASN A 47 -22.86 14.62 -10.25
N PRO A 48 -22.08 13.57 -9.91
CA PRO A 48 -20.62 13.63 -9.90
C PRO A 48 -19.97 13.96 -11.25
N GLY A 49 -20.63 13.64 -12.36
CA GLY A 49 -20.12 13.91 -13.71
C GLY A 49 -20.67 15.17 -14.36
N ASN A 50 -21.22 16.10 -13.58
CA ASN A 50 -21.61 17.40 -14.12
C ASN A 50 -20.34 18.21 -14.50
N VAL A 51 -20.00 18.21 -15.80
CA VAL A 51 -18.80 18.85 -16.35
C VAL A 51 -18.80 20.36 -16.07
N GLU A 52 -19.95 21.03 -16.19
CA GLU A 52 -20.08 22.46 -15.90
C GLU A 52 -19.80 22.75 -14.43
N ALA A 53 -20.35 21.94 -13.52
CA ALA A 53 -20.11 22.08 -12.09
C ALA A 53 -18.65 21.78 -11.71
N LEU A 54 -17.98 20.84 -12.38
CA LEU A 54 -16.55 20.58 -12.21
C LEU A 54 -15.70 21.79 -12.65
N ALA A 55 -15.99 22.36 -13.81
CA ALA A 55 -15.34 23.56 -14.31
C ALA A 55 -15.58 24.75 -13.36
N GLN A 56 -16.82 24.93 -12.89
CA GLN A 56 -17.18 25.95 -11.92
C GLN A 56 -16.42 25.75 -10.60
N LYS A 57 -16.31 24.50 -10.10
CA LYS A 57 -15.52 24.19 -8.91
C LYS A 57 -14.06 24.59 -9.07
N GLN A 58 -13.45 24.30 -10.22
CA GLN A 58 -12.08 24.69 -10.52
C GLN A 58 -11.90 26.21 -10.48
N GLN A 59 -12.79 26.95 -11.15
CA GLN A 59 -12.76 28.40 -11.18
C GLN A 59 -12.91 28.99 -9.77
N LEU A 60 -13.89 28.50 -9.00
CA LEU A 60 -14.14 28.97 -7.64
C LEU A 60 -12.97 28.66 -6.69
N LEU A 61 -12.33 27.48 -6.83
CA LEU A 61 -11.13 27.15 -6.05
C LEU A 61 -9.97 28.09 -6.41
N THR A 62 -9.74 28.38 -7.69
CA THR A 62 -8.73 29.35 -8.13
C THR A 62 -9.01 30.74 -7.57
N GLN A 63 -10.25 31.23 -7.67
CA GLN A 63 -10.64 32.53 -7.11
C GLN A 63 -10.51 32.56 -5.58
N ALA A 64 -10.81 31.47 -4.88
CA ALA A 64 -10.65 31.36 -3.45
C ALA A 64 -9.17 31.40 -3.03
N ILE A 65 -8.29 30.74 -3.79
CA ILE A 65 -6.84 30.79 -3.58
C ILE A 65 -6.33 32.22 -3.78
N GLU A 66 -6.72 32.89 -4.86
CA GLU A 66 -6.33 34.28 -5.14
C GLU A 66 -6.79 35.22 -4.02
N ASN A 67 -8.08 35.17 -3.65
CA ASN A 67 -8.64 36.01 -2.60
C ASN A 67 -8.01 35.73 -1.22
N THR A 68 -7.69 34.47 -0.90
CA THR A 68 -7.01 34.10 0.36
C THR A 68 -5.55 34.56 0.37
N THR A 69 -4.88 34.52 -0.79
CA THR A 69 -3.52 35.07 -0.95
C THR A 69 -3.53 36.57 -0.71
N GLN A 70 -4.46 37.32 -1.33
CA GLN A 70 -4.60 38.76 -1.10
C GLN A 70 -4.91 39.09 0.37
N LYS A 71 -5.71 38.26 1.06
CA LYS A 71 -5.96 38.40 2.50
C LYS A 71 -4.67 38.22 3.30
N LEU A 72 -3.90 37.18 3.00
CA LEU A 72 -2.64 36.89 3.67
C LEU A 72 -1.62 38.02 3.46
N ASP A 73 -1.51 38.55 2.25
CA ASP A 73 -0.59 39.64 1.93
C ASP A 73 -0.93 40.91 2.70
N LYS A 74 -2.23 41.25 2.80
CA LYS A 74 -2.70 42.37 3.62
C LYS A 74 -2.41 42.18 5.11
N LEU A 75 -2.60 40.96 5.62
CA LEU A 75 -2.25 40.65 7.01
C LEU A 75 -0.74 40.78 7.24
N LYS A 76 0.10 40.19 6.38
CA LYS A 76 1.58 40.28 6.49
C LYS A 76 2.08 41.72 6.36
N ALA A 77 1.51 42.51 5.46
CA ALA A 77 1.84 43.94 5.34
C ALA A 77 1.52 44.74 6.61
N ALA A 78 0.47 44.36 7.34
CA ALA A 78 0.09 44.99 8.60
C ALA A 78 0.89 44.47 9.81
N GLU A 79 1.62 43.36 9.70
CA GLU A 79 2.27 42.68 10.82
C GLU A 79 3.26 43.58 11.57
N GLN A 80 4.12 44.30 10.85
CA GLN A 80 5.08 45.22 11.46
C GLN A 80 4.38 46.35 12.25
N GLN A 81 3.27 46.88 11.71
CA GLN A 81 2.51 47.93 12.39
C GLN A 81 1.81 47.39 13.64
N VAL A 82 1.23 46.19 13.57
CA VAL A 82 0.58 45.52 14.69
C VAL A 82 1.60 45.19 15.79
N GLN A 83 2.80 44.74 15.42
CA GLN A 83 3.91 44.51 16.37
C GLN A 83 4.35 45.81 17.05
N ALA A 84 4.50 46.90 16.31
CA ALA A 84 4.85 48.20 16.87
C ALA A 84 3.74 48.74 17.80
N GLN A 85 2.46 48.53 17.46
CA GLN A 85 1.34 48.88 18.34
C GLN A 85 1.34 48.07 19.64
N PHE A 86 1.70 46.78 19.58
CA PHE A 86 1.83 45.94 20.77
C PHE A 86 2.98 46.40 21.67
N GLN A 87 4.17 46.65 21.10
CA GLN A 87 5.34 47.14 21.84
C GLN A 87 5.09 48.49 22.52
N ASN A 88 4.32 49.38 21.88
CA ASN A 88 3.94 50.68 22.43
C ASN A 88 2.72 50.63 23.36
N GLY A 89 2.23 49.44 23.72
CA GLY A 89 1.09 49.25 24.62
C GLY A 89 -0.26 49.70 24.07
N LYS A 90 -0.38 49.93 22.76
CA LYS A 90 -1.63 50.37 22.10
C LYS A 90 -2.62 49.23 21.83
N ILE A 91 -2.14 47.99 21.78
CA ILE A 91 -2.96 46.78 21.71
C ILE A 91 -2.53 45.80 22.80
N SER A 92 -3.47 44.98 23.27
CA SER A 92 -3.21 43.96 24.28
C SER A 92 -2.46 42.74 23.71
N GLU A 93 -1.84 41.95 24.58
CA GLU A 93 -1.22 40.67 24.19
C GLU A 93 -2.24 39.71 23.57
N GLU A 94 -3.49 39.71 24.06
CA GLU A 94 -4.56 38.91 23.50
C GLU A 94 -4.86 39.28 22.04
N GLN A 95 -4.92 40.57 21.73
CA GLN A 95 -5.16 41.08 20.38
C GLN A 95 -3.98 40.78 19.44
N TYR A 96 -2.75 40.94 19.93
CA TYR A 96 -1.55 40.56 19.19
C TYR A 96 -1.52 39.07 18.86
N ARG A 97 -1.82 38.20 19.85
CA ARG A 97 -1.94 36.74 19.63
C ARG A 97 -3.09 36.39 18.69
N ALA A 98 -4.22 37.08 18.77
CA ALA A 98 -5.34 36.88 17.85
C ALA A 98 -4.97 37.20 16.40
N PHE A 99 -4.27 38.30 16.16
CA PHE A 99 -3.77 38.68 14.84
C PHE A 99 -2.79 37.63 14.27
N ARG A 100 -1.84 37.17 15.08
CA ARG A 100 -0.92 36.09 14.68
C ARG A 100 -1.64 34.80 14.31
N ARG A 101 -2.63 34.39 15.11
CA ARG A 101 -3.48 33.22 14.79
C ARG A 101 -4.22 33.40 13.47
N GLU A 102 -4.68 34.61 13.14
CA GLU A 102 -5.36 34.88 11.87
C GLU A 102 -4.44 34.70 10.66
N ILE A 103 -3.16 35.08 10.76
CA ILE A 103 -2.15 34.79 9.73
C ILE A 103 -2.02 33.28 9.57
N GLU A 104 -1.77 32.55 10.66
CA GLU A 104 -1.60 31.09 10.65
C GLU A 104 -2.85 30.36 10.10
N PHE A 105 -4.06 30.78 10.50
CA PHE A 105 -5.30 30.23 9.96
C PHE A 105 -5.52 30.55 8.48
N THR A 106 -5.09 31.73 8.03
CA THR A 106 -5.17 32.13 6.62
C THR A 106 -4.18 31.32 5.77
N GLU A 107 -2.95 31.08 6.26
CA GLU A 107 -1.97 30.22 5.62
C GLU A 107 -2.45 28.76 5.53
N GLY A 108 -2.98 28.22 6.64
CA GLY A 108 -3.57 26.88 6.66
C GLY A 108 -4.75 26.75 5.68
N SER A 109 -5.62 27.76 5.62
CA SER A 109 -6.75 27.79 4.68
C SER A 109 -6.28 27.84 3.22
N LEU A 110 -5.26 28.66 2.92
CA LEU A 110 -4.66 28.76 1.58
C LEU A 110 -4.09 27.41 1.13
N ASN A 111 -3.34 26.73 2.01
CA ASN A 111 -2.80 25.41 1.73
C ASN A 111 -3.90 24.37 1.52
N GLY A 112 -4.96 24.39 2.34
CA GLY A 112 -6.12 23.53 2.17
C GLY A 112 -6.83 23.72 0.82
N LEU A 113 -6.96 24.97 0.35
CA LEU A 113 -7.54 25.27 -0.96
C LEU A 113 -6.62 24.81 -2.11
N LYS A 114 -5.30 25.03 -2.02
CA LYS A 114 -4.32 24.53 -3.00
C LYS A 114 -4.37 23.00 -3.11
N ASN A 115 -4.44 22.30 -1.98
CA ASN A 115 -4.56 20.84 -1.95
C ASN A 115 -5.86 20.36 -2.59
N LYS A 116 -7.00 21.02 -2.31
CA LYS A 116 -8.28 20.70 -2.97
C LYS A 116 -8.21 20.86 -4.49
N LEU A 117 -7.58 21.94 -4.98
CA LEU A 117 -7.39 22.16 -6.41
C LEU A 117 -6.45 21.12 -7.03
N GLY A 118 -5.35 20.79 -6.34
CA GLY A 118 -4.41 19.74 -6.76
C GLY A 118 -5.07 18.37 -6.87
N ASN A 119 -5.81 17.94 -5.83
CA ASN A 119 -6.52 16.66 -5.83
C ASN A 119 -7.57 16.57 -6.94
N MET A 120 -8.26 17.68 -7.22
CA MET A 120 -9.25 17.72 -8.30
C MET A 120 -8.58 17.61 -9.68
N LYS A 121 -7.42 18.24 -9.90
CA LYS A 121 -6.63 18.07 -11.13
C LYS A 121 -6.13 16.64 -11.29
N ALA A 122 -5.57 16.07 -10.22
CA ALA A 122 -5.11 14.68 -10.22
C ALA A 122 -6.23 13.69 -10.55
N GLU A 123 -7.44 13.91 -10.02
CA GLU A 123 -8.62 13.09 -10.38
C GLU A 123 -9.02 13.29 -11.85
N GLN A 124 -8.97 14.51 -12.40
CA GLN A 124 -9.21 14.77 -13.82
C GLN A 124 -8.19 14.03 -14.70
N ASP A 125 -6.90 14.09 -14.35
CA ASP A 125 -5.83 13.38 -15.07
C ASP A 125 -6.01 11.86 -14.99
N SER A 126 -6.41 11.35 -13.82
CA SER A 126 -6.69 9.94 -13.60
C SER A 126 -7.89 9.47 -14.44
N VAL A 127 -9.00 10.23 -14.44
CA VAL A 127 -10.16 9.95 -15.29
C VAL A 127 -9.78 9.96 -16.77
N ALA A 128 -8.98 10.94 -17.23
CA ALA A 128 -8.52 11.01 -18.61
C ALA A 128 -7.63 9.82 -18.99
N SER A 129 -6.73 9.39 -18.09
CA SER A 129 -5.90 8.21 -18.31
C SER A 129 -6.72 6.92 -18.34
N SER A 130 -7.59 6.68 -17.35
CA SER A 130 -8.42 5.48 -17.30
C SER A 130 -9.44 5.44 -18.46
N THR A 131 -9.93 6.59 -18.92
CA THR A 131 -10.77 6.66 -20.14
C THR A 131 -9.99 6.22 -21.38
N ARG A 132 -8.76 6.72 -21.57
CA ARG A 132 -7.88 6.27 -22.68
C ARG A 132 -7.55 4.78 -22.62
N GLN A 133 -7.29 4.26 -21.42
CA GLN A 133 -7.05 2.82 -21.22
C GLN A 133 -8.29 2.00 -21.56
N LEU A 134 -9.47 2.45 -21.15
CA LEU A 134 -10.73 1.81 -21.46
C LEU A 134 -11.03 1.83 -22.96
N GLU A 135 -10.78 2.95 -23.64
CA GLU A 135 -10.88 3.06 -25.10
C GLU A 135 -9.88 2.13 -25.81
N THR A 136 -8.65 2.05 -25.31
CA THR A 136 -7.63 1.14 -25.80
C THR A 136 -8.07 -0.32 -25.66
N LEU A 137 -8.66 -0.67 -24.52
CA LEU A 137 -9.20 -1.99 -24.25
C LEU A 137 -10.31 -2.35 -25.24
N PHE A 138 -11.24 -1.43 -25.51
CA PHE A 138 -12.29 -1.58 -26.52
C PHE A 138 -11.70 -1.79 -27.93
N ARG A 139 -10.70 -1.00 -28.33
CA ARG A 139 -10.03 -1.15 -29.64
C ARG A 139 -9.24 -2.45 -29.76
N ALA A 140 -8.59 -2.88 -28.68
CA ALA A 140 -7.79 -4.10 -28.65
C ALA A 140 -8.69 -5.35 -28.72
N THR A 141 -9.80 -5.34 -27.99
CA THR A 141 -10.79 -6.44 -27.94
C THR A 141 -11.79 -6.42 -29.11
N GLY A 142 -11.95 -5.29 -29.78
CA GLY A 142 -12.98 -5.11 -30.82
C GLY A 142 -14.41 -5.04 -30.25
N LYS A 143 -14.55 -4.79 -28.95
CA LYS A 143 -15.82 -4.72 -28.22
C LYS A 143 -16.10 -3.28 -27.74
N SER A 144 -17.31 -3.06 -27.29
CA SER A 144 -17.81 -1.81 -26.74
C SER A 144 -18.28 -2.00 -25.29
N VAL A 145 -18.59 -0.90 -24.60
CA VAL A 145 -19.16 -0.95 -23.25
C VAL A 145 -20.46 -1.77 -23.16
N ASP A 146 -21.24 -1.82 -24.24
CA ASP A 146 -22.50 -2.57 -24.31
C ASP A 146 -22.28 -4.08 -24.32
N ASP A 147 -21.19 -4.53 -24.94
CA ASP A 147 -20.81 -5.95 -24.98
C ASP A 147 -20.44 -6.50 -23.59
N PHE A 148 -20.16 -5.61 -22.64
CA PHE A 148 -19.82 -5.93 -21.25
C PHE A 148 -20.90 -5.51 -20.25
N ALA A 149 -22.10 -5.15 -20.72
CA ALA A 149 -23.16 -4.66 -19.84
C ALA A 149 -23.55 -5.64 -18.73
N GLY A 150 -23.47 -6.96 -18.99
CA GLY A 150 -23.71 -8.01 -18.00
C GLY A 150 -22.71 -7.97 -16.84
N ALA A 151 -21.42 -7.80 -17.14
CA ALA A 151 -20.36 -7.76 -16.13
C ALA A 151 -20.28 -6.41 -15.40
N LEU A 152 -20.53 -5.29 -16.10
CA LEU A 152 -20.44 -3.94 -15.55
C LEU A 152 -21.68 -3.52 -14.76
N GLY A 153 -22.85 -4.03 -15.16
CA GLY A 153 -24.14 -3.59 -14.66
C GLY A 153 -24.56 -2.20 -15.18
N ASN A 154 -25.87 -1.97 -15.23
CA ASN A 154 -26.48 -0.79 -15.86
C ASN A 154 -25.96 0.56 -15.33
N ARG A 155 -25.66 0.65 -14.03
CA ARG A 155 -25.17 1.90 -13.43
C ARG A 155 -23.80 2.29 -13.96
N LEU A 156 -22.87 1.34 -14.05
CA LEU A 156 -21.51 1.60 -14.50
C LEU A 156 -21.47 1.83 -16.01
N VAL A 157 -22.23 1.05 -16.79
CA VAL A 157 -22.43 1.28 -18.22
C VAL A 157 -22.93 2.71 -18.47
N ASN A 158 -23.97 3.14 -17.78
CA ASN A 158 -24.51 4.50 -17.93
C ASN A 158 -23.49 5.56 -17.52
N ALA A 159 -22.74 5.35 -16.43
CA ALA A 159 -21.71 6.28 -16.00
C ALA A 159 -20.59 6.43 -17.04
N ILE A 160 -20.13 5.32 -17.63
CA ILE A 160 -19.12 5.32 -18.70
C ILE A 160 -19.68 6.03 -19.94
N LYS A 161 -20.87 5.66 -20.41
CA LYS A 161 -21.50 6.25 -21.60
C LYS A 161 -21.75 7.74 -21.47
N SER A 162 -22.12 8.20 -20.28
CA SER A 162 -22.39 9.61 -20.01
C SER A 162 -21.13 10.41 -19.66
N GLY A 163 -19.94 9.78 -19.65
CA GLY A 163 -18.69 10.43 -19.25
C GLY A 163 -18.67 10.86 -17.78
N THR A 164 -19.53 10.27 -16.94
CA THR A 164 -19.69 10.62 -15.53
C THR A 164 -19.00 9.65 -14.57
N ALA A 165 -18.32 8.64 -15.10
CA ALA A 165 -17.55 7.68 -14.32
C ALA A 165 -16.31 8.33 -13.69
N THR A 166 -16.13 8.11 -12.39
CA THR A 166 -14.88 8.48 -11.65
C THR A 166 -13.71 7.59 -12.06
N SER A 167 -12.47 7.99 -11.72
CA SER A 167 -11.26 7.19 -11.99
C SER A 167 -11.40 5.75 -11.48
N ARG A 168 -11.85 5.59 -10.22
CA ARG A 168 -12.11 4.29 -9.59
C ARG A 168 -13.14 3.44 -10.33
N GLN A 169 -14.18 4.08 -10.86
CA GLN A 169 -15.22 3.38 -11.62
C GLN A 169 -14.69 2.91 -12.98
N LEU A 170 -13.85 3.71 -13.63
CA LEU A 170 -13.19 3.34 -14.88
C LEU A 170 -12.18 2.21 -14.64
N ASP A 171 -11.38 2.26 -13.57
CA ASP A 171 -10.44 1.19 -13.22
C ASP A 171 -11.17 -0.11 -12.88
N GLN A 172 -12.28 -0.02 -12.13
CA GLN A 172 -13.17 -1.15 -11.88
C GLN A 172 -13.72 -1.72 -13.21
N ALA A 173 -14.14 -0.85 -14.13
CA ALA A 173 -14.65 -1.27 -15.43
C ALA A 173 -13.58 -1.99 -16.25
N ILE A 174 -12.35 -1.45 -16.30
CA ILE A 174 -11.20 -2.07 -16.97
C ILE A 174 -10.95 -3.47 -16.41
N GLY A 175 -10.99 -3.63 -15.08
CA GLY A 175 -10.80 -4.94 -14.44
C GLY A 175 -11.92 -5.93 -14.76
N LEU A 176 -13.19 -5.51 -14.68
CA LEU A 176 -14.34 -6.36 -15.00
C LEU A 176 -14.35 -6.77 -16.48
N ILE A 177 -14.12 -5.82 -17.38
CA ILE A 177 -13.99 -6.06 -18.82
C ILE A 177 -12.80 -6.97 -19.09
N GLY A 178 -11.67 -6.72 -18.43
CA GLY A 178 -10.46 -7.54 -18.53
C GLY A 178 -10.72 -9.00 -18.23
N ARG A 179 -11.36 -9.30 -17.09
CA ARG A 179 -11.69 -10.68 -16.73
C ARG A 179 -12.71 -11.31 -17.68
N GLU A 180 -13.71 -10.55 -18.09
CA GLU A 180 -14.73 -11.03 -19.04
C GLU A 180 -14.13 -11.30 -20.44
N ALA A 181 -13.17 -10.48 -20.88
CA ALA A 181 -12.56 -10.59 -22.20
C ALA A 181 -11.41 -11.60 -22.28
N LEU A 182 -10.64 -11.75 -21.19
CA LEU A 182 -9.38 -12.49 -21.18
C LEU A 182 -9.46 -13.78 -20.36
N GLY A 183 -10.43 -13.90 -19.45
CA GLY A 183 -10.58 -14.99 -18.50
C GLY A 183 -10.55 -14.52 -17.04
N ALA A 184 -11.25 -15.22 -16.15
CA ALA A 184 -11.36 -14.84 -14.73
C ALA A 184 -10.00 -14.69 -14.03
N GLU A 185 -9.03 -15.52 -14.43
CA GLU A 185 -7.65 -15.55 -13.92
C GLU A 185 -6.70 -14.55 -14.60
N ALA A 186 -7.22 -13.64 -15.43
CA ALA A 186 -6.38 -12.66 -16.10
C ALA A 186 -5.73 -11.70 -15.09
N ASP A 187 -4.41 -11.51 -15.24
CA ASP A 187 -3.64 -10.56 -14.45
C ASP A 187 -4.02 -9.12 -14.84
N ILE A 188 -4.79 -8.47 -13.96
CA ILE A 188 -5.33 -7.14 -14.18
C ILE A 188 -4.23 -6.06 -14.14
N GLU A 189 -3.13 -6.29 -13.43
CA GLU A 189 -2.02 -5.34 -13.43
C GLU A 189 -1.26 -5.38 -14.75
N LYS A 190 -0.98 -6.58 -15.27
CA LYS A 190 -0.40 -6.76 -16.61
C LYS A 190 -1.32 -6.16 -17.68
N LEU A 191 -2.63 -6.37 -17.57
CA LEU A 191 -3.62 -5.72 -18.43
C LEU A 191 -3.49 -4.19 -18.39
N GLN A 192 -3.52 -3.58 -17.21
CA GLN A 192 -3.41 -2.13 -17.07
C GLN A 192 -2.09 -1.59 -17.62
N ARG A 193 -0.97 -2.30 -17.43
CA ARG A 193 0.33 -1.95 -18.04
C ARG A 193 0.28 -2.01 -19.57
N ALA A 194 -0.30 -3.06 -20.14
CA ALA A 194 -0.44 -3.19 -21.59
C ALA A 194 -1.28 -2.03 -22.17
N LEU A 195 -2.39 -1.68 -21.51
CA LEU A 195 -3.26 -0.58 -21.94
C LEU A 195 -2.55 0.79 -21.86
N ARG A 196 -1.78 1.04 -20.79
CA ARG A 196 -1.03 2.29 -20.61
C ARG A 196 0.10 2.46 -21.62
N SER A 197 0.67 1.36 -22.10
CA SER A 197 1.83 1.42 -23.00
C SER A 197 1.56 2.16 -24.32
N VAL A 198 0.29 2.34 -24.71
CA VAL A 198 -0.09 3.17 -25.88
C VAL A 198 0.25 4.64 -25.66
N ASP A 199 0.13 5.14 -24.43
CA ASP A 199 0.54 6.50 -24.07
C ASP A 199 2.07 6.67 -24.22
N ASP A 200 2.84 5.58 -24.15
CA ASP A 200 4.29 5.53 -24.35
C ASP A 200 4.70 5.24 -25.81
N GLY A 201 3.73 5.23 -26.73
CA GLY A 201 3.96 5.05 -28.17
C GLY A 201 3.81 3.61 -28.68
N ASN A 202 3.37 2.65 -27.86
CA ASN A 202 3.08 1.30 -28.35
C ASN A 202 1.87 1.29 -29.29
N SER A 203 1.92 0.38 -30.28
CA SER A 203 0.81 0.19 -31.20
C SER A 203 -0.32 -0.62 -30.57
N ILE A 204 -1.56 -0.36 -30.99
CA ILE A 204 -2.73 -1.19 -30.61
C ILE A 204 -2.54 -2.66 -31.01
N GLN A 205 -1.76 -2.94 -32.05
CA GLN A 205 -1.47 -4.32 -32.44
C GLN A 205 -0.60 -5.03 -31.38
N GLN A 206 0.35 -4.32 -30.77
CA GLN A 206 1.15 -4.84 -29.67
C GLN A 206 0.26 -5.12 -28.45
N VAL A 207 -0.58 -4.16 -28.07
CA VAL A 207 -1.56 -4.36 -26.98
C VAL A 207 -2.43 -5.57 -27.24
N ARG A 208 -2.94 -5.75 -28.47
CA ARG A 208 -3.74 -6.94 -28.83
C ARG A 208 -2.95 -8.24 -28.67
N ASN A 209 -1.65 -8.24 -28.96
CA ASN A 209 -0.79 -9.40 -28.73
C ASN A 209 -0.63 -9.66 -27.24
N ASP A 210 -0.34 -8.62 -26.44
CA ASP A 210 -0.20 -8.74 -24.99
C ASP A 210 -1.49 -9.28 -24.35
N LEU A 211 -2.67 -8.78 -24.78
CA LEU A 211 -3.97 -9.28 -24.32
C LEU A 211 -4.19 -10.75 -24.67
N ARG A 212 -3.75 -11.20 -25.86
CA ARG A 212 -3.85 -12.62 -26.25
C ARG A 212 -2.95 -13.50 -25.41
N ASP A 213 -1.75 -13.03 -25.07
CA ASP A 213 -0.83 -13.76 -24.21
C ASP A 213 -1.35 -13.85 -22.78
N LEU A 214 -1.90 -12.75 -22.26
CA LEU A 214 -2.66 -12.70 -21.00
C LEU A 214 -3.82 -13.69 -20.98
N SER A 215 -4.61 -13.76 -22.05
CA SER A 215 -5.72 -14.70 -22.15
C SER A 215 -5.25 -16.16 -22.18
N ARG A 216 -4.15 -16.45 -22.89
CA ARG A 216 -3.54 -17.80 -22.88
C ARG A 216 -2.98 -18.18 -21.51
N GLU A 217 -2.40 -17.22 -20.79
CA GLU A 217 -1.92 -17.43 -19.41
C GLU A 217 -3.10 -17.77 -18.49
N ALA A 218 -4.20 -17.01 -18.57
CA ALA A 218 -5.43 -17.27 -17.82
C ALA A 218 -6.09 -18.61 -18.19
N GLU A 219 -6.10 -18.99 -19.47
CA GLU A 219 -6.61 -20.31 -19.90
C GLU A 219 -5.79 -21.47 -19.35
N ARG A 220 -4.45 -21.34 -19.31
CA ARG A 220 -3.57 -22.37 -18.73
C ARG A 220 -3.82 -22.51 -17.23
N ALA A 221 -3.93 -21.39 -16.52
CA ALA A 221 -4.29 -21.39 -15.10
C ALA A 221 -5.67 -22.03 -14.87
N GLY A 222 -6.68 -21.67 -15.67
CA GLY A 222 -8.02 -22.27 -15.59
C GLY A 222 -8.05 -23.78 -15.92
N LYS A 223 -7.18 -24.26 -16.81
CA LYS A 223 -7.05 -25.69 -17.13
C LYS A 223 -6.33 -26.48 -16.04
N SER A 224 -5.28 -25.93 -15.42
CA SER A 224 -4.66 -26.57 -14.26
C SER A 224 -5.64 -26.75 -13.10
N PHE A 225 -6.63 -25.84 -12.95
CA PHE A 225 -7.75 -26.03 -12.02
C PHE A 225 -8.75 -27.10 -12.45
N LYS A 226 -9.03 -27.28 -13.76
CA LYS A 226 -9.91 -28.35 -14.26
C LYS A 226 -9.27 -29.75 -14.26
N GLU A 227 -7.95 -29.86 -14.36
CA GLU A 227 -7.25 -31.15 -14.25
C GLU A 227 -7.22 -31.68 -12.80
N LEU A 228 -7.46 -30.81 -11.81
CA LEU A 228 -7.70 -31.18 -10.41
C LEU A 228 -9.13 -31.74 -10.16
N ASP A 229 -10.02 -31.74 -11.17
CA ASP A 229 -11.44 -32.12 -11.06
C ASP A 229 -11.68 -33.66 -11.16
N ILE A 230 -10.69 -34.45 -11.62
CA ILE A 230 -10.77 -35.92 -11.63
C ILE A 230 -10.43 -36.48 -10.24
N GLY A 231 -11.34 -36.34 -9.27
CA GLY A 231 -11.18 -36.94 -7.94
C GLY A 231 -11.90 -36.26 -6.76
N LEU A 232 -12.66 -35.19 -6.98
CA LEU A 232 -13.31 -34.42 -5.90
C LEU A 232 -14.84 -34.58 -5.85
N GLU A 233 -15.41 -35.53 -6.59
CA GLU A 233 -16.86 -35.74 -6.78
C GLU A 233 -17.69 -36.03 -5.50
N ASN A 234 -17.06 -36.20 -4.33
CA ASN A 234 -17.77 -36.43 -3.05
C ASN A 234 -17.46 -35.40 -1.95
N MET A 235 -16.87 -34.25 -2.29
CA MET A 235 -16.71 -33.11 -1.36
C MET A 235 -17.53 -31.90 -1.84
N LEU A 236 -18.79 -32.15 -2.23
CA LEU A 236 -19.72 -31.13 -2.72
C LEU A 236 -20.33 -30.34 -1.56
N GLY A 237 -19.75 -29.17 -1.28
CA GLY A 237 -20.32 -28.20 -0.35
C GLY A 237 -19.59 -26.85 -0.20
N GLY A 238 -18.78 -26.41 -1.16
CA GLY A 238 -18.06 -25.12 -1.15
C GLY A 238 -16.94 -25.16 -2.21
N ALA A 239 -16.53 -24.11 -2.91
CA ALA A 239 -16.72 -22.67 -2.76
C ALA A 239 -16.69 -22.02 -4.16
N MET A 240 -17.51 -20.99 -4.38
CA MET A 240 -17.37 -20.07 -5.52
C MET A 240 -16.61 -18.83 -5.03
N ALA A 241 -15.33 -18.72 -5.39
CA ALA A 241 -14.50 -17.54 -5.18
C ALA A 241 -14.35 -16.77 -6.49
N ALA A 242 -15.28 -15.85 -6.75
CA ALA A 242 -15.13 -14.73 -7.71
C ALA A 242 -16.37 -13.82 -7.61
N GLY A 243 -16.42 -12.97 -6.58
CA GLY A 243 -17.54 -12.03 -6.39
C GLY A 243 -17.14 -10.86 -5.51
N GLY A 244 -17.04 -9.67 -6.11
CA GLY A 244 -16.71 -8.44 -5.42
C GLY A 244 -17.65 -8.12 -4.26
N ILE A 245 -17.08 -7.58 -3.19
CA ILE A 245 -17.79 -7.18 -1.98
C ILE A 245 -18.54 -5.87 -2.23
N SER A 246 -19.62 -5.94 -2.99
CA SER A 246 -20.72 -4.97 -2.92
C SER A 246 -22.03 -5.69 -3.18
N GLY A 247 -22.65 -6.18 -2.11
CA GLY A 247 -24.10 -6.39 -2.08
C GLY A 247 -24.58 -7.77 -1.69
N VAL A 248 -24.18 -8.31 -0.53
CA VAL A 248 -25.10 -9.04 0.36
C VAL A 248 -24.52 -9.06 1.80
N ILE A 249 -24.75 -8.04 2.63
CA ILE A 249 -24.74 -8.21 4.10
C ILE A 249 -25.85 -7.34 4.74
N GLU A 250 -27.09 -7.69 4.44
CA GLU A 250 -28.12 -7.77 5.47
C GLU A 250 -28.39 -9.25 5.69
N LYS A 251 -27.52 -9.91 6.46
CA LYS A 251 -27.88 -11.16 7.13
C LYS A 251 -27.91 -10.87 8.62
N ALA A 252 -29.12 -10.98 9.16
CA ALA A 252 -29.52 -10.63 10.50
C ALA A 252 -28.92 -11.56 11.56
N LEU A 253 -27.62 -11.40 11.85
CA LEU A 253 -27.06 -11.73 13.16
C LEU A 253 -26.74 -10.41 13.86
N ASP A 254 -27.49 -10.18 14.95
CA ASP A 254 -27.56 -8.99 15.79
C ASP A 254 -26.35 -8.03 15.67
N THR A 255 -26.51 -6.96 14.88
CA THR A 255 -25.60 -5.80 14.91
C THR A 255 -25.36 -5.31 16.33
N SER A 256 -26.34 -5.48 17.23
CA SER A 256 -26.21 -5.20 18.67
C SER A 256 -25.24 -6.14 19.39
N LYS A 257 -25.25 -7.45 19.11
CA LYS A 257 -24.32 -8.42 19.70
C LYS A 257 -22.90 -8.20 19.23
N LEU A 258 -22.69 -7.97 17.93
CA LEU A 258 -21.36 -7.66 17.40
C LEU A 258 -20.80 -6.37 18.00
N LYS A 259 -21.62 -5.30 18.05
CA LYS A 259 -21.22 -4.04 18.71
C LYS A 259 -20.89 -4.24 20.18
N THR A 260 -21.70 -5.01 20.90
CA THR A 260 -21.45 -5.33 22.32
C THR A 260 -20.13 -6.08 22.49
N LYS A 261 -19.86 -7.09 21.66
CA LYS A 261 -18.58 -7.80 21.67
C LYS A 261 -17.42 -6.85 21.39
N ILE A 262 -17.52 -6.00 20.37
CA ILE A 262 -16.49 -4.99 20.04
C ILE A 262 -16.28 -4.01 21.20
N ASP A 263 -17.34 -3.56 21.85
CA ASP A 263 -17.27 -2.64 22.99
C ASP A 263 -16.54 -3.27 24.18
N VAL A 264 -16.79 -4.56 24.42
CA VAL A 264 -16.20 -5.32 25.53
C VAL A 264 -14.76 -5.77 25.25
N THR A 265 -14.44 -6.26 24.05
CA THR A 265 -13.18 -6.97 23.80
C THR A 265 -12.09 -6.13 23.13
N PHE A 266 -12.41 -4.98 22.55
CA PHE A 266 -11.44 -4.11 21.88
C PHE A 266 -11.05 -2.90 22.72
N GLU A 267 -9.78 -2.79 23.08
CA GLU A 267 -9.21 -1.60 23.75
C GLU A 267 -8.90 -0.48 22.74
N VAL A 268 -9.93 0.07 22.10
CA VAL A 268 -9.80 1.13 21.08
C VAL A 268 -10.67 2.35 21.41
N PRO A 269 -10.29 3.57 20.97
CA PRO A 269 -11.13 4.74 21.13
C PRO A 269 -12.52 4.56 20.51
N ALA A 270 -13.54 5.24 21.03
CA ALA A 270 -14.91 5.17 20.52
C ALA A 270 -15.01 5.51 19.01
N SER A 271 -14.13 6.40 18.52
CA SER A 271 -14.04 6.75 17.09
C SER A 271 -13.62 5.57 16.21
N SER A 272 -12.89 4.60 16.75
CA SER A 272 -12.32 3.45 16.03
C SER A 272 -13.25 2.23 16.03
N LYS A 273 -14.22 2.18 16.95
CA LYS A 273 -15.19 1.06 17.08
C LYS A 273 -15.95 0.79 15.77
N LYS A 274 -16.28 1.85 15.02
CA LYS A 274 -16.93 1.72 13.70
C LYS A 274 -16.01 1.13 12.64
N SER A 275 -14.74 1.51 12.65
CA SER A 275 -13.73 0.96 11.73
C SER A 275 -13.52 -0.54 12.00
N VAL A 276 -13.44 -0.91 13.29
CA VAL A 276 -13.38 -2.32 13.72
C VAL A 276 -14.62 -3.10 13.26
N GLU A 277 -15.83 -2.57 13.48
CA GLU A 277 -17.08 -3.21 13.03
C GLU A 277 -17.07 -3.47 11.51
N GLN A 278 -16.59 -2.49 10.73
CA GLN A 278 -16.49 -2.61 9.28
C GLN A 278 -15.40 -3.59 8.83
N ALA A 279 -14.29 -3.68 9.58
CA ALA A 279 -13.22 -4.63 9.31
C ALA A 279 -13.71 -6.07 9.51
N VAL A 280 -14.33 -6.38 10.66
CA VAL A 280 -14.89 -7.71 10.97
C VAL A 280 -15.85 -8.17 9.87
N ARG A 281 -16.81 -7.32 9.48
CA ARG A 281 -17.76 -7.65 8.39
C ARG A 281 -17.12 -7.77 7.02
N GLY A 282 -16.05 -7.00 6.80
CA GLY A 282 -15.29 -7.06 5.56
C GLY A 282 -14.57 -8.40 5.39
N ILE A 283 -14.17 -9.03 6.50
CA ILE A 283 -13.48 -10.32 6.53
C ILE A 283 -14.46 -11.48 6.29
N GLU A 284 -15.69 -11.40 6.83
CA GLU A 284 -16.75 -12.41 6.56
C GLU A 284 -17.01 -12.61 5.07
N ALA A 285 -16.83 -11.55 4.26
CA ALA A 285 -16.99 -11.63 2.81
C ALA A 285 -15.95 -12.51 2.10
N TYR A 286 -14.85 -12.86 2.77
CA TYR A 286 -13.85 -13.82 2.31
C TYR A 286 -14.18 -15.26 2.71
N GLY A 287 -15.24 -15.48 3.50
CA GLY A 287 -15.66 -16.81 3.94
C GLY A 287 -15.12 -17.23 5.32
N VAL A 288 -14.38 -16.34 6.00
CA VAL A 288 -13.93 -16.52 7.39
C VAL A 288 -15.12 -16.45 8.33
N ASP A 289 -15.18 -17.33 9.33
CA ASP A 289 -16.26 -17.34 10.33
C ASP A 289 -16.29 -16.03 11.14
N VAL A 290 -17.47 -15.60 11.58
CA VAL A 290 -17.65 -14.32 12.28
C VAL A 290 -16.87 -14.23 13.60
N GLU A 291 -16.75 -15.34 14.33
CA GLU A 291 -16.00 -15.36 15.60
C GLU A 291 -14.50 -15.31 15.34
N GLU A 292 -14.04 -16.03 14.31
CA GLU A 292 -12.66 -16.02 13.86
C GLU A 292 -12.26 -14.64 13.29
N ALA A 293 -13.12 -14.03 12.48
CA ALA A 293 -12.97 -12.67 11.94
C ALA A 293 -12.88 -11.63 13.07
N LEU A 294 -13.75 -11.77 14.09
CA LEU A 294 -13.73 -10.91 15.27
C LEU A 294 -12.43 -11.06 16.06
N GLU A 295 -12.00 -12.30 16.32
CA GLU A 295 -10.79 -12.59 17.09
C GLU A 295 -9.52 -12.13 16.36
N GLY A 296 -9.38 -12.42 15.07
CA GLY A 296 -8.23 -11.96 14.28
C GLY A 296 -8.19 -10.44 14.16
N THR A 297 -9.35 -9.77 14.00
CA THR A 297 -9.41 -8.30 14.03
C THR A 297 -9.02 -7.76 15.40
N ARG A 298 -9.46 -8.40 16.49
CA ARG A 298 -9.10 -8.01 17.86
C ARG A 298 -7.60 -8.13 18.09
N ARG A 299 -7.02 -9.25 17.68
CA ARG A 299 -5.59 -9.50 17.77
C ARG A 299 -4.80 -8.46 16.98
N GLN A 300 -5.19 -8.17 15.74
CA GLN A 300 -4.51 -7.18 14.92
C GLN A 300 -4.49 -5.79 15.59
N TRP A 301 -5.62 -5.30 16.09
CA TRP A 301 -5.68 -4.00 16.76
C TRP A 301 -4.92 -3.99 18.09
N ALA A 302 -4.82 -5.13 18.76
CA ALA A 302 -4.05 -5.27 20.00
C ALA A 302 -2.53 -5.30 19.77
N LEU A 303 -2.07 -5.95 18.69
CA LEU A 303 -0.66 -6.00 18.30
C LEU A 303 -0.18 -4.66 17.72
N ASN A 304 -1.04 -3.97 16.97
CA ASN A 304 -0.71 -2.73 16.25
C ASN A 304 -1.47 -1.50 16.79
N LYS A 305 -1.38 -1.26 18.11
CA LYS A 305 -2.09 -0.15 18.80
C LYS A 305 -1.71 1.25 18.29
N THR A 306 -0.50 1.42 17.75
CA THR A 306 0.03 2.71 17.29
C THR A 306 -0.21 2.95 15.80
N VAL A 307 -0.75 1.97 15.08
CA VAL A 307 -1.02 2.01 13.64
C VAL A 307 -2.45 2.49 13.39
N SER A 308 -2.68 3.16 12.26
CA SER A 308 -4.02 3.68 11.92
C SER A 308 -5.06 2.58 11.72
N ASP A 309 -6.32 2.87 12.02
CA ASP A 309 -7.44 1.96 11.77
C ASP A 309 -7.53 1.52 10.30
N THR A 310 -7.18 2.40 9.36
CA THR A 310 -7.18 2.09 7.92
C THR A 310 -6.12 1.05 7.59
N ALA A 311 -4.91 1.20 8.11
CA ALA A 311 -3.83 0.23 7.90
C ALA A 311 -4.15 -1.11 8.58
N ASN A 312 -4.63 -1.11 9.83
CA ASN A 312 -5.08 -2.33 10.49
C ASN A 312 -6.22 -3.03 9.72
N THR A 313 -7.12 -2.26 9.10
CA THR A 313 -8.19 -2.80 8.23
C THR A 313 -7.61 -3.46 6.97
N SER A 314 -6.62 -2.84 6.33
CA SER A 314 -5.94 -3.43 5.17
C SER A 314 -5.24 -4.74 5.52
N ILE A 315 -4.55 -4.79 6.67
CA ILE A 315 -3.83 -5.97 7.15
C ILE A 315 -4.78 -7.15 7.36
N VAL A 316 -5.88 -6.98 8.10
CA VAL A 316 -6.83 -8.08 8.34
C VAL A 316 -7.53 -8.56 7.07
N LYS A 317 -7.79 -7.67 6.10
CA LYS A 317 -8.33 -8.07 4.80
C LYS A 317 -7.31 -8.84 3.97
N GLY A 318 -6.05 -8.43 4.00
CA GLY A 318 -4.95 -9.13 3.35
C GLY A 318 -4.77 -10.53 3.91
N ALA A 319 -4.74 -10.68 5.23
CA ALA A 319 -4.65 -11.98 5.90
C ALA A 319 -5.86 -12.88 5.60
N ALA A 320 -7.08 -12.33 5.59
CA ALA A 320 -8.29 -13.08 5.23
C ALA A 320 -8.24 -13.58 3.78
N ALA A 321 -7.74 -12.75 2.86
CA ALA A 321 -7.58 -13.15 1.46
C ALA A 321 -6.55 -14.27 1.29
N ILE A 322 -5.42 -14.21 2.01
CA ILE A 322 -4.36 -15.23 1.96
C ILE A 322 -4.87 -16.56 2.54
N THR A 323 -5.46 -16.55 3.73
CA THR A 323 -6.00 -17.76 4.39
C THR A 323 -7.12 -18.42 3.60
N THR A 324 -7.90 -17.65 2.84
CA THR A 324 -8.88 -18.20 1.91
C THR A 324 -8.23 -18.82 0.66
N ALA A 325 -7.10 -18.28 0.21
CA ALA A 325 -6.41 -18.72 -1.00
C ALA A 325 -5.49 -19.94 -0.77
N TYR A 326 -4.97 -20.12 0.44
CA TYR A 326 -4.03 -21.17 0.80
C TYR A 326 -4.57 -22.04 1.91
N ALA A 327 -4.83 -23.31 1.60
CA ALA A 327 -5.25 -24.28 2.61
C ALA A 327 -4.12 -24.50 3.65
N GLY A 328 -4.52 -24.69 4.91
CA GLY A 328 -3.58 -24.96 6.00
C GLY A 328 -3.09 -23.72 6.75
N ILE A 329 -3.51 -22.51 6.37
CA ILE A 329 -3.18 -21.28 7.09
C ILE A 329 -4.38 -20.85 7.95
N ASP A 330 -4.20 -20.76 9.27
CA ASP A 330 -5.19 -20.20 10.19
C ASP A 330 -5.18 -18.66 10.13
N PHE A 331 -6.36 -18.04 10.11
CA PHE A 331 -6.46 -16.57 9.96
C PHE A 331 -5.85 -15.83 11.15
N THR A 332 -6.06 -16.34 12.37
CA THR A 332 -5.56 -15.70 13.58
C THR A 332 -4.07 -15.93 13.80
N GLU A 333 -3.55 -17.06 13.32
CA GLU A 333 -2.13 -17.39 13.26
C GLU A 333 -1.41 -16.48 12.27
N LEU A 334 -1.89 -16.34 11.04
CA LEU A 334 -1.27 -15.47 10.03
C LEU A 334 -1.19 -14.00 10.48
N ILE A 335 -2.18 -13.51 11.24
CA ILE A 335 -2.14 -12.17 11.85
C ILE A 335 -0.98 -12.05 12.86
N GLN A 336 -0.77 -13.07 13.68
CA GLN A 336 0.31 -13.13 14.66
C GLN A 336 1.66 -13.21 13.94
N GLU A 337 1.82 -14.14 13.01
CA GLU A 337 3.05 -14.36 12.25
C GLU A 337 3.42 -13.12 11.43
N SER A 338 2.46 -12.46 10.79
CA SER A 338 2.72 -11.23 10.04
C SER A 338 3.23 -10.09 10.93
N ASN A 339 2.84 -10.07 12.22
CA ASN A 339 3.40 -9.13 13.18
C ASN A 339 4.83 -9.51 13.58
N GLU A 340 5.08 -10.79 13.81
CA GLU A 340 6.41 -11.32 14.17
C GLU A 340 7.41 -11.11 13.02
N ILE A 341 7.04 -11.46 11.79
CA ILE A 341 7.79 -11.17 10.56
C ILE A 341 8.05 -9.66 10.45
N GLY A 342 7.03 -8.82 10.61
CA GLY A 342 7.19 -7.36 10.56
C GLY A 342 8.23 -6.86 11.56
N ASN A 343 8.17 -7.34 12.81
CA ASN A 343 9.09 -6.95 13.87
C ASN A 343 10.53 -7.43 13.63
N GLU A 344 10.71 -8.71 13.26
CA GLU A 344 12.05 -9.30 13.06
C GLU A 344 12.76 -8.73 11.84
N LEU A 345 12.03 -8.43 10.75
CA LEU A 345 12.61 -7.88 9.53
C LEU A 345 12.62 -6.34 9.50
N GLY A 346 12.01 -5.67 10.49
CA GLY A 346 11.94 -4.20 10.55
C GLY A 346 11.05 -3.58 9.47
N ILE A 347 9.98 -4.28 9.08
CA ILE A 347 9.00 -3.85 8.06
C ILE A 347 7.60 -3.74 8.65
N THR A 348 6.66 -3.14 7.90
CA THR A 348 5.26 -3.06 8.36
C THR A 348 4.58 -4.43 8.25
N ASN A 349 3.56 -4.71 9.08
CA ASN A 349 2.74 -5.93 8.92
C ASN A 349 2.13 -6.07 7.51
N GLU A 350 1.81 -4.96 6.83
CA GLU A 350 1.31 -5.00 5.45
C GLU A 350 2.40 -5.51 4.50
N SER A 351 3.63 -5.02 4.65
CA SER A 351 4.80 -5.52 3.91
C SER A 351 5.11 -6.99 4.26
N ALA A 352 4.96 -7.39 5.52
CA ALA A 352 5.13 -8.76 5.97
C ALA A 352 4.10 -9.72 5.33
N LEU A 353 2.83 -9.32 5.24
CA LEU A 353 1.81 -10.08 4.52
C LEU A 353 2.12 -10.22 3.02
N VAL A 354 2.60 -9.14 2.38
CA VAL A 354 3.00 -9.17 0.97
C VAL A 354 4.18 -10.11 0.75
N LEU A 355 5.19 -10.07 1.62
CA LEU A 355 6.34 -10.97 1.60
C LEU A 355 5.89 -12.42 1.76
N THR A 356 5.07 -12.70 2.77
CA THR A 356 4.53 -14.03 3.07
C THR A 356 3.75 -14.58 1.88
N ASN A 357 2.84 -13.78 1.31
CA ASN A 357 2.09 -14.16 0.11
C ASN A 357 3.01 -14.40 -1.10
N SER A 358 4.09 -13.63 -1.25
CA SER A 358 5.07 -13.85 -2.32
C SER A 358 5.76 -15.20 -2.17
N LEU A 359 6.21 -15.55 -0.96
CA LEU A 359 6.82 -16.84 -0.66
C LEU A 359 5.84 -18.00 -0.88
N LEU A 360 4.61 -17.88 -0.38
CA LEU A 360 3.53 -18.86 -0.61
C LEU A 360 3.26 -19.09 -2.10
N LYS A 361 3.25 -18.04 -2.93
CA LYS A 361 3.12 -18.17 -4.40
C LYS A 361 4.27 -18.94 -5.05
N MET A 362 5.47 -18.86 -4.48
CA MET A 362 6.62 -19.62 -4.96
C MET A 362 6.58 -21.08 -4.49
N GLY A 363 5.69 -21.42 -3.55
CA GLY A 363 5.52 -22.78 -3.03
C GLY A 363 6.02 -22.96 -1.61
N PHE A 364 6.35 -21.87 -0.89
CA PHE A 364 6.71 -21.93 0.53
C PHE A 364 5.62 -22.63 1.35
N PRO A 365 5.95 -23.47 2.34
CA PRO A 365 5.00 -24.37 2.97
C PRO A 365 4.07 -23.56 3.87
N PRO A 366 2.74 -23.63 3.65
CA PRO A 366 1.76 -22.86 4.42
C PRO A 366 1.82 -23.10 5.94
N GLU A 367 2.31 -24.25 6.36
CA GLU A 367 2.40 -24.67 7.76
C GLU A 367 3.72 -24.28 8.45
N GLN A 368 4.59 -23.52 7.77
CA GLN A 368 5.94 -23.18 8.25
C GLN A 368 6.23 -21.67 8.18
N LEU A 369 5.20 -20.83 8.28
CA LEU A 369 5.36 -19.39 8.11
C LEU A 369 6.17 -18.74 9.25
N ASP A 370 6.19 -19.34 10.44
CA ASP A 370 7.03 -19.00 11.58
C ASP A 370 8.54 -18.97 11.24
N ILE A 371 8.99 -19.86 10.34
CA ILE A 371 10.36 -19.88 9.79
C ILE A 371 10.75 -18.51 9.21
N ILE A 372 9.81 -17.79 8.59
CA ILE A 372 10.08 -16.48 8.00
C ILE A 372 10.51 -15.49 9.08
N ALA A 373 9.83 -15.48 10.22
CA ALA A 373 10.18 -14.60 11.35
C ALA A 373 11.48 -15.05 12.02
N GLU A 374 11.58 -16.34 12.38
CA GLU A 374 12.72 -16.88 13.11
C GLU A 374 14.03 -16.63 12.36
N TYR A 375 14.07 -17.04 11.10
CA TYR A 375 15.29 -16.98 10.32
C TYR A 375 15.47 -15.64 9.61
N GLY A 376 14.38 -14.97 9.22
CA GLY A 376 14.45 -13.60 8.75
C GLY A 376 15.10 -12.69 9.78
N GLY A 377 14.74 -12.84 11.06
CA GLY A 377 15.38 -12.12 12.16
C GLY A 377 16.87 -12.42 12.29
N GLN A 378 17.30 -13.67 12.10
CA GLN A 378 18.72 -14.03 12.13
C GLN A 378 19.50 -13.36 11.00
N LEU A 379 18.94 -13.34 9.79
CA LEU A 379 19.53 -12.69 8.61
C LEU A 379 19.54 -11.16 8.76
N THR A 380 18.47 -10.56 9.27
CA THR A 380 18.43 -9.13 9.57
C THR A 380 19.48 -8.76 10.62
N ARG A 381 19.69 -9.57 11.67
CA ARG A 381 20.81 -9.41 12.61
C ARG A 381 22.18 -9.57 11.96
N ALA A 382 22.28 -10.36 10.89
CA ALA A 382 23.50 -10.49 10.09
C ALA A 382 23.70 -9.34 9.10
N GLY A 383 22.75 -8.41 8.98
CA GLY A 383 22.86 -7.20 8.15
C GLY A 383 22.15 -7.27 6.81
N TYR A 384 21.32 -8.29 6.58
CA TYR A 384 20.47 -8.40 5.39
C TYR A 384 19.20 -7.55 5.54
N THR A 385 18.80 -6.93 4.44
CA THR A 385 17.52 -6.21 4.30
C THR A 385 16.36 -7.19 4.15
N ALA A 386 15.13 -6.75 4.39
CA ALA A 386 13.95 -7.60 4.27
C ALA A 386 13.78 -8.15 2.84
N GLU A 387 14.14 -7.37 1.82
CA GLU A 387 14.11 -7.78 0.42
C GLU A 387 15.17 -8.86 0.12
N GLU A 388 16.35 -8.74 0.71
CA GLU A 388 17.39 -9.77 0.59
C GLU A 388 16.99 -11.06 1.33
N VAL A 389 16.37 -10.94 2.51
CA VAL A 389 15.81 -12.09 3.24
C VAL A 389 14.75 -12.80 2.40
N GLN A 390 13.82 -12.05 1.82
CA GLN A 390 12.80 -12.61 0.93
C GLN A 390 13.44 -13.32 -0.26
N ALA A 391 14.47 -12.73 -0.89
CA ALA A 391 15.17 -13.34 -2.02
C ALA A 391 15.92 -14.63 -1.63
N ILE A 392 16.51 -14.68 -0.43
CA ILE A 392 17.17 -15.89 0.10
C ILE A 392 16.14 -17.00 0.31
N MET A 393 15.00 -16.68 0.93
CA MET A 393 13.92 -17.65 1.14
C MET A 393 13.32 -18.12 -0.19
N ALA A 394 13.10 -17.21 -1.14
CA ALA A 394 12.66 -17.53 -2.49
C ALA A 394 13.60 -18.51 -3.20
N ALA A 395 14.90 -18.28 -3.12
CA ALA A 395 15.89 -19.19 -3.70
C ALA A 395 15.86 -20.58 -3.03
N GLY A 396 15.62 -20.64 -1.72
CA GLY A 396 15.46 -21.91 -1.00
C GLY A 396 14.23 -22.71 -1.44
N VAL A 397 13.13 -22.00 -1.77
CA VAL A 397 11.93 -22.61 -2.35
C VAL A 397 12.23 -23.20 -3.74
N ASP A 398 12.91 -22.45 -4.60
CA ASP A 398 13.24 -22.87 -5.98
C ASP A 398 14.16 -24.09 -6.05
N THR A 399 15.08 -24.24 -5.09
CA THR A 399 15.99 -25.40 -5.05
C THR A 399 15.33 -26.67 -4.51
N GLY A 400 14.08 -26.60 -4.02
CA GLY A 400 13.34 -27.72 -3.44
C GLY A 400 13.96 -28.30 -2.16
N THR A 401 15.02 -27.66 -1.66
CA THR A 401 15.68 -28.00 -0.40
C THR A 401 14.90 -27.35 0.73
N TRP A 402 13.80 -28.00 1.11
CA TRP A 402 12.99 -27.63 2.28
C TRP A 402 13.69 -27.84 3.62
N ASN A 403 14.94 -28.33 3.62
CA ASN A 403 15.84 -28.13 4.74
C ASN A 403 16.39 -26.68 4.70
N ILE A 404 15.46 -25.74 4.87
CA ILE A 404 15.75 -24.34 5.18
C ILE A 404 16.72 -24.29 6.37
N ASP A 405 16.61 -25.23 7.31
CA ASP A 405 17.58 -25.44 8.38
C ASP A 405 19.01 -25.70 7.86
N ASN A 406 19.23 -26.54 6.85
CA ASN A 406 20.57 -26.76 6.28
C ASN A 406 21.09 -25.54 5.50
N LEU A 407 20.22 -24.84 4.76
CA LEU A 407 20.59 -23.61 4.07
C LEU A 407 21.03 -22.54 5.08
N LEU A 408 20.35 -22.49 6.21
CA LEU A 408 20.52 -21.45 7.22
C LEU A 408 21.60 -21.79 8.24
N ASP A 409 21.79 -23.05 8.59
CA ASP A 409 23.01 -23.55 9.21
C ASP A 409 24.20 -23.28 8.30
N GLY A 410 24.07 -23.51 6.99
CA GLY A 410 25.09 -23.14 6.01
C GLY A 410 25.44 -21.64 6.03
N LEU A 411 24.45 -20.75 6.10
CA LEU A 411 24.68 -19.31 6.20
C LEU A 411 25.25 -18.88 7.56
N LYS A 412 24.80 -19.51 8.65
CA LYS A 412 25.28 -19.28 10.02
C LYS A 412 26.73 -19.74 10.18
N GLU A 413 27.04 -20.97 9.81
CA GLU A 413 28.40 -21.52 9.79
C GLU A 413 29.27 -20.74 8.81
N GLY A 414 28.74 -20.42 7.63
CA GLY A 414 29.26 -19.45 6.67
C GLY A 414 29.80 -18.19 7.33
N ARG A 415 28.93 -17.54 8.11
CA ARG A 415 29.24 -16.29 8.81
C ARG A 415 30.29 -16.50 9.90
N ILE A 416 30.16 -17.57 10.70
CA ILE A 416 31.10 -17.88 11.78
C ILE A 416 32.50 -18.13 11.22
N LYS A 417 32.62 -19.00 10.21
CA LYS A 417 33.89 -19.33 9.56
C LYS A 417 34.50 -18.15 8.83
N ALA A 418 33.71 -17.37 8.11
CA ALA A 418 34.20 -16.14 7.51
C ALA A 418 34.73 -15.17 8.58
N ALA A 419 34.01 -14.96 9.69
CA ALA A 419 34.47 -14.10 10.78
C ALA A 419 35.76 -14.64 11.46
N GLU A 420 35.89 -15.97 11.63
CA GLU A 420 37.12 -16.62 12.10
C GLU A 420 38.29 -16.31 11.17
N PHE A 421 38.12 -16.44 9.85
CA PHE A 421 39.14 -16.12 8.86
C PHE A 421 39.49 -14.62 8.81
N GLY A 422 38.62 -13.74 9.32
CA GLY A 422 38.94 -12.32 9.52
C GLY A 422 40.02 -12.07 10.59
N GLN A 423 40.27 -13.04 11.47
CA GLN A 423 41.36 -13.03 12.44
C GLN A 423 42.66 -13.63 11.89
N GLY A 424 42.60 -14.19 10.67
CA GLY A 424 43.72 -14.77 9.94
C GLY A 424 43.33 -16.06 9.22
N VAL A 425 43.79 -16.20 7.97
CA VAL A 425 43.55 -17.41 7.17
C VAL A 425 44.58 -18.49 7.51
N ASP A 426 44.10 -19.65 7.98
CA ASP A 426 44.94 -20.77 8.37
C ASP A 426 45.66 -21.45 7.18
N LYS A 427 46.65 -22.30 7.48
CA LYS A 427 47.46 -22.98 6.46
C LYS A 427 46.62 -23.88 5.55
N SER A 428 45.65 -24.59 6.12
CA SER A 428 44.83 -25.54 5.36
C SER A 428 43.90 -24.82 4.38
N MET A 429 43.37 -23.67 4.77
CA MET A 429 42.59 -22.83 3.88
C MET A 429 43.48 -22.21 2.78
N LYS A 430 44.69 -21.75 3.11
CA LYS A 430 45.65 -21.25 2.11
C LYS A 430 45.97 -22.30 1.03
N GLU A 431 46.21 -23.54 1.43
CA GLU A 431 46.46 -24.66 0.51
C GLU A 431 45.23 -24.92 -0.38
N ALA A 432 44.02 -24.90 0.18
CA ALA A 432 42.78 -25.08 -0.59
C ALA A 432 42.55 -23.97 -1.63
N LEU A 433 42.98 -22.74 -1.32
CA LEU A 433 42.86 -21.58 -2.22
C LEU A 433 43.88 -21.59 -3.38
N GLU A 434 44.92 -22.41 -3.33
CA GLU A 434 45.96 -22.44 -4.36
C GLU A 434 45.38 -22.76 -5.74
N GLY A 435 45.75 -21.97 -6.74
CA GLY A 435 45.24 -22.12 -8.11
C GLY A 435 43.78 -21.67 -8.29
N THR A 436 43.19 -21.01 -7.29
CA THR A 436 41.93 -20.26 -7.43
C THR A 436 42.19 -18.76 -7.58
N LYS A 437 41.14 -17.99 -7.86
CA LYS A 437 41.21 -16.52 -7.91
C LYS A 437 41.04 -15.86 -6.53
N ILE A 438 40.80 -16.64 -5.48
CA ILE A 438 40.57 -16.15 -4.12
C ILE A 438 41.91 -16.13 -3.39
N SER A 439 42.38 -14.94 -3.00
CA SER A 439 43.61 -14.82 -2.20
C SER A 439 43.30 -14.88 -0.69
N ALA A 440 44.28 -15.31 0.10
CA ALA A 440 44.16 -15.31 1.56
C ALA A 440 43.90 -13.90 2.11
N ASP A 441 44.59 -12.89 1.61
CA ASP A 441 44.40 -11.49 2.03
C ASP A 441 42.98 -10.98 1.72
N GLN A 442 42.40 -11.42 0.59
CA GLN A 442 41.04 -11.06 0.21
C GLN A 442 40.01 -11.76 1.10
N LEU A 443 40.22 -13.04 1.40
CA LEU A 443 39.36 -13.78 2.32
C LEU A 443 39.42 -13.20 3.74
N GLU A 444 40.59 -12.79 4.22
CA GLU A 444 40.76 -12.12 5.51
C GLU A 444 39.99 -10.79 5.57
N LYS A 445 40.08 -9.96 4.52
CA LYS A 445 39.32 -8.69 4.42
C LYS A 445 37.81 -8.91 4.40
N TRP A 446 37.34 -9.93 3.68
CA TRP A 446 35.93 -10.30 3.72
C TRP A 446 35.54 -10.77 5.12
N GLY A 447 36.35 -11.60 5.77
CA GLY A 447 36.11 -12.07 7.13
C GLY A 447 36.02 -10.94 8.16
N GLN A 448 36.88 -9.93 8.07
CA GLN A 448 36.82 -8.73 8.91
C GLN A 448 35.52 -7.94 8.69
N SER A 449 35.07 -7.83 7.44
CA SER A 449 33.81 -7.17 7.09
C SER A 449 32.60 -7.96 7.62
N VAL A 450 32.65 -9.29 7.54
CA VAL A 450 31.63 -10.18 8.12
C VAL A 450 31.58 -10.06 9.64
N ALA A 451 32.72 -10.05 10.32
CA ALA A 451 32.80 -9.88 11.78
C ALA A 451 32.26 -8.52 12.26
N LYS A 452 32.45 -7.46 11.45
CA LYS A 452 31.90 -6.12 11.72
C LYS A 452 30.37 -6.06 11.55
N GLY A 453 29.82 -6.94 10.72
CA GLY A 453 28.37 -7.05 10.46
C GLY A 453 27.82 -5.90 9.61
N GLY A 454 26.49 -5.86 9.49
CA GLY A 454 25.80 -4.87 8.67
C GLY A 454 26.03 -5.06 7.15
N LYS A 455 25.80 -4.00 6.37
CA LYS A 455 25.85 -4.05 4.90
C LYS A 455 27.21 -4.45 4.33
N GLU A 456 28.30 -4.07 4.99
CA GLU A 456 29.66 -4.49 4.62
C GLU A 456 29.81 -6.01 4.81
N GLY A 457 29.29 -6.55 5.91
CA GLY A 457 29.29 -7.98 6.18
C GLY A 457 28.45 -8.80 5.20
N SER A 458 27.23 -8.36 4.89
CA SER A 458 26.37 -9.06 3.91
C SER A 458 26.95 -9.03 2.48
N THR A 459 27.55 -7.90 2.10
CA THR A 459 28.29 -7.76 0.81
C THR A 459 29.49 -8.70 0.77
N ALA A 460 30.23 -8.84 1.88
CA ALA A 460 31.35 -9.74 1.98
C ALA A 460 30.92 -11.21 1.87
N MET A 461 29.84 -11.62 2.55
CA MET A 461 29.27 -12.97 2.41
C MET A 461 28.87 -13.28 0.96
N THR A 462 28.21 -12.33 0.29
CA THR A 462 27.83 -12.47 -1.13
C THR A 462 29.07 -12.60 -2.03
N SER A 463 30.12 -11.82 -1.73
CA SER A 463 31.38 -11.86 -2.48
C SER A 463 32.12 -13.18 -2.28
N ILE A 464 32.12 -13.73 -1.06
CA ILE A 464 32.67 -15.06 -0.76
C ILE A 464 31.92 -16.12 -1.58
N ALA A 465 30.58 -16.14 -1.53
CA ALA A 465 29.78 -17.12 -2.26
C ALA A 465 29.98 -17.03 -3.78
N LYS A 466 30.03 -15.82 -4.34
CA LYS A 466 30.27 -15.59 -5.77
C LYS A 466 31.67 -16.05 -6.18
N ALA A 467 32.69 -15.69 -5.42
CA ALA A 467 34.06 -16.08 -5.71
C ALA A 467 34.25 -17.60 -5.61
N LEU A 468 33.57 -18.25 -4.66
CA LEU A 468 33.50 -19.70 -4.57
C LEU A 468 32.89 -20.32 -5.84
N ASN A 469 31.79 -19.76 -6.34
CA ASN A 469 31.14 -20.28 -7.55
C ASN A 469 31.98 -20.09 -8.84
N GLU A 470 32.89 -19.11 -8.85
CA GLU A 470 33.85 -18.87 -9.94
C GLU A 470 35.04 -19.85 -9.92
N VAL A 471 35.16 -20.74 -8.93
CA VAL A 471 36.18 -21.79 -8.88
C VAL A 471 35.82 -22.91 -9.85
N GLU A 472 36.45 -22.93 -11.03
CA GLU A 472 36.13 -23.88 -12.11
C GLU A 472 36.26 -25.35 -11.69
N ASN A 473 37.29 -25.69 -10.91
CA ASN A 473 37.50 -27.06 -10.43
C ASN A 473 36.49 -27.42 -9.32
N GLU A 474 35.56 -28.31 -9.63
CA GLU A 474 34.47 -28.73 -8.74
C GLU A 474 34.97 -29.34 -7.43
N THR A 475 36.03 -30.16 -7.47
CA THR A 475 36.63 -30.75 -6.25
C THR A 475 37.17 -29.67 -5.32
N LYS A 476 37.90 -28.69 -5.85
CA LYS A 476 38.41 -27.55 -5.06
C LYS A 476 37.28 -26.68 -4.55
N ARG A 477 36.26 -26.42 -5.38
CA ARG A 477 35.07 -25.67 -4.98
C ARG A 477 34.38 -26.31 -3.79
N ASN A 478 34.20 -27.63 -3.81
CA ASN A 478 33.57 -28.36 -2.71
C ASN A 478 34.46 -28.35 -1.45
N GLU A 479 35.77 -28.53 -1.59
CA GLU A 479 36.71 -28.46 -0.45
C GLU A 479 36.68 -27.09 0.24
N ILE A 480 36.74 -26.01 -0.54
CA ILE A 480 36.67 -24.62 -0.04
C ILE A 480 35.28 -24.35 0.54
N GLY A 481 34.22 -24.84 -0.13
CA GLY A 481 32.84 -24.71 0.31
C GLY A 481 32.60 -25.31 1.69
N VAL A 482 33.07 -26.53 1.95
CA VAL A 482 32.95 -27.18 3.27
C VAL A 482 33.70 -26.42 4.35
N LYS A 483 34.87 -25.85 4.03
CA LYS A 483 35.64 -25.03 4.98
C LYS A 483 34.95 -23.71 5.32
N LEU A 484 34.20 -23.14 4.37
CA LEU A 484 33.52 -21.87 4.54
C LEU A 484 32.12 -22.01 5.14
N PHE A 485 31.33 -22.99 4.71
CA PHE A 485 29.90 -23.06 4.99
C PHE A 485 29.46 -24.28 5.81
N GLY A 486 30.40 -25.12 6.26
CA GLY A 486 30.05 -26.33 7.01
C GLY A 486 29.59 -27.48 6.13
N ARG A 487 28.94 -28.49 6.73
CA ARG A 487 28.46 -29.71 6.07
C ARG A 487 26.98 -29.64 5.75
#